data_AF-A0A0M9VW11-F1
#
_entry.id   AF-A0A0M9VW11-F1
#
_cell.length_a   1.000
_cell.length_b   1.000
_cell.length_c   1.000
_cell.angle_alpha   90.00
_cell.angle_beta   90.00
_cell.angle_gamma   90.00
#
_symmetry.space_group_name_H-M   'P 1'
#
loop_
_entity.id
_entity.type
_entity.pdbx_description
1 polymer ?
#
loop_
_entity_poly.entity_id
_entity_poly.type
_entity_poly.pdbx_seq_one_letter_code
_entity_poly.pdbx_strand_id
1 'polypeptide(L)'
;MARPEGGLREGWDKIYRTGDRARLLDDGSFVFLGRINGDTQVKLRGFRIELGEITSAIIKASEGVITDAVSIVRGTTDQMLVSFVVFERSVKEQLGQGTASIAYLRNLVQNLPLPIYMRPAIAIPLDRLPMTARGKLDTEALAAYELSEDVEEEEEEQLTETEEKLKNVWKAALPGNGLGIQIRKTSDFFSVGGNSLLLIRLRAAIGNAFGVGISLADLFHASTLESLAGRIDCRSPNSHQTQKIDWKAEMTLDATLPIAKTVRHLMPTPSEQPITVILTGSTGFLGREIVRHLIGHPLIARVHCVAVRQGRSLPASDKLVVHNGDLSARFLGLSEADAQDVFSTASAIIHNGAEVSHMKTYQTLRSTNVESTRQLIELALRTANDMGAPVPSFHFISSAGVGGLAIAPEFPEMSVVPYPPAAEEPNGYIAAKYVSECLLESASRRLGLPVTIHRPSNISGPGVQDRDIVHSIWRWSERMRAAPDLVAAGATGAFDFVGVNTCAAGIVAIP
;
A
#
# COMPACT_ATOMS: atom_id res chain seq x y z
N MET A 1 44.60 -14.74 -12.48
CA MET A 1 43.96 -13.59 -13.14
C MET A 1 44.98 -12.99 -14.09
N ALA A 2 44.65 -12.91 -15.38
CA ALA A 2 45.52 -12.29 -16.38
C ALA A 2 45.70 -10.79 -16.08
N ARG A 3 46.85 -10.22 -16.44
CA ARG A 3 47.09 -8.77 -16.37
C ARG A 3 46.05 -8.06 -17.25
N PRO A 4 45.41 -6.96 -16.80
CA PRO A 4 44.63 -6.12 -17.69
C PRO A 4 45.54 -5.59 -18.80
N GLU A 5 45.12 -5.73 -20.06
CA GLU A 5 45.80 -5.06 -21.18
C GLU A 5 45.42 -3.58 -21.16
N GLY A 6 46.40 -2.73 -20.82
CA GLY A 6 46.24 -1.29 -20.69
C GLY A 6 47.51 -0.69 -20.09
N GLY A 7 48.05 0.35 -20.73
CA GLY A 7 49.42 0.82 -20.53
C GLY A 7 49.76 1.13 -19.07
N LEU A 8 50.66 0.33 -18.49
CA LEU A 8 51.47 0.79 -17.38
C LEU A 8 52.23 2.01 -17.90
N ARG A 9 51.98 3.20 -17.32
CA ARG A 9 52.91 4.32 -17.46
C ARG A 9 54.28 3.82 -16.99
N GLU A 10 55.33 4.06 -17.77
CA GLU A 10 56.70 3.66 -17.42
C GLU A 10 57.02 4.00 -15.95
N GLY A 11 57.45 3.00 -15.17
CA GLY A 11 57.85 3.16 -13.77
C GLY A 11 56.97 2.46 -12.73
N TRP A 12 55.82 1.88 -13.10
CA TRP A 12 54.97 1.13 -12.16
C TRP A 12 55.28 -0.37 -12.24
N ASP A 13 56.04 -0.89 -11.27
CA ASP A 13 56.50 -2.28 -11.20
C ASP A 13 55.63 -3.19 -10.30
N LYS A 14 54.67 -2.61 -9.56
CA LYS A 14 53.82 -3.31 -8.59
C LYS A 14 52.33 -3.05 -8.83
N ILE A 15 51.53 -4.09 -8.68
CA ILE A 15 50.07 -4.03 -8.72
C ILE A 15 49.53 -4.42 -7.34
N TYR A 16 48.72 -3.55 -6.74
CA TYR A 16 48.07 -3.80 -5.46
C TYR A 16 46.62 -4.23 -5.67
N ARG A 17 46.19 -5.30 -5.00
CA ARG A 17 44.79 -5.72 -5.00
C ARG A 17 44.02 -4.88 -3.98
N THR A 18 43.28 -3.87 -4.45
CA THR A 18 42.51 -2.94 -3.59
C THR A 18 41.34 -3.62 -2.87
N GLY A 19 40.79 -4.69 -3.45
CA GLY A 19 39.59 -5.33 -2.95
C GLY A 19 38.30 -4.62 -3.40
N ASP A 20 38.40 -3.57 -4.21
CA ASP A 20 37.28 -2.85 -4.79
C ASP A 20 36.89 -3.45 -6.14
N ARG A 21 35.59 -3.45 -6.44
CA ARG A 21 35.02 -3.87 -7.72
C ARG A 21 34.57 -2.62 -8.44
N ALA A 22 35.01 -2.41 -9.67
CA ALA A 22 34.66 -1.24 -10.46
C ALA A 22 34.53 -1.61 -11.95
N ARG A 23 33.85 -0.76 -12.72
CA ARG A 23 33.81 -0.80 -14.19
C ARG A 23 34.64 0.35 -14.74
N LEU A 24 35.61 0.06 -15.58
CA LEU A 24 36.36 1.08 -16.35
C LEU A 24 35.45 1.64 -17.46
N LEU A 25 35.40 2.95 -17.59
CA LEU A 25 34.72 3.66 -18.67
C LEU A 25 35.69 3.95 -19.82
N ASP A 26 35.14 4.28 -21.00
CA ASP A 26 35.92 4.54 -22.22
C ASP A 26 36.84 5.77 -22.10
N ASP A 27 36.57 6.67 -21.14
CA ASP A 27 37.39 7.85 -20.83
C ASP A 27 38.53 7.57 -19.83
N GLY A 28 38.67 6.33 -19.36
CA GLY A 28 39.70 5.91 -18.40
C GLY A 28 39.32 6.13 -16.93
N SER A 29 38.12 6.62 -16.63
CA SER A 29 37.59 6.73 -15.27
C SER A 29 36.94 5.42 -14.79
N PHE A 30 36.71 5.30 -13.48
CA PHE A 30 36.12 4.09 -12.88
C PHE A 30 34.75 4.39 -12.26
N VAL A 31 33.76 3.52 -12.55
CA VAL A 31 32.49 3.45 -11.80
C VAL A 31 32.63 2.40 -10.71
N PHE A 32 32.54 2.82 -9.45
CA PHE A 32 32.63 1.92 -8.29
C PHE A 32 31.37 1.02 -8.19
N LEU A 33 31.56 -0.28 -7.97
CA LEU A 33 30.52 -1.33 -7.98
C LEU A 33 30.48 -2.17 -6.67
N GLY A 34 31.25 -1.82 -5.63
CA GLY A 34 31.30 -2.53 -4.35
C GLY A 34 32.65 -3.19 -4.04
N ARG A 35 32.70 -4.16 -3.11
CA ARG A 35 33.94 -4.85 -2.70
C ARG A 35 33.93 -6.35 -3.00
N ILE A 36 35.13 -6.90 -3.25
CA ILE A 36 35.36 -8.30 -3.67
C ILE A 36 35.09 -9.30 -2.52
N ASN A 37 35.26 -8.90 -1.25
CA ASN A 37 35.18 -9.78 -0.08
C ASN A 37 33.82 -9.77 0.64
N GLY A 38 32.74 -9.33 -0.01
CA GLY A 38 31.41 -9.28 0.59
C GLY A 38 31.08 -7.92 1.20
N ASP A 39 29.80 -7.58 1.11
CA ASP A 39 29.23 -6.29 1.40
C ASP A 39 29.25 -5.97 2.92
N THR A 40 29.38 -4.69 3.28
CA THR A 40 28.92 -4.13 4.58
C THR A 40 27.40 -4.19 4.76
N GLN A 41 26.71 -4.93 3.89
CA GLN A 41 25.27 -5.10 3.92
C GLN A 41 24.86 -6.05 5.03
N VAL A 42 24.01 -5.56 5.90
CA VAL A 42 23.37 -6.34 6.95
C VAL A 42 21.93 -6.63 6.56
N LYS A 43 21.43 -7.79 6.95
CA LYS A 43 19.99 -8.06 6.94
C LYS A 43 19.43 -7.60 8.29
N LEU A 44 18.64 -6.53 8.27
CA LEU A 44 17.94 -6.01 9.43
C LEU A 44 16.44 -6.09 9.17
N ARG A 45 15.71 -6.88 9.97
CA ARG A 45 14.23 -6.93 9.95
C ARG A 45 13.64 -7.19 8.55
N GLY A 46 14.29 -8.06 7.78
CA GLY A 46 13.89 -8.44 6.41
C GLY A 46 14.40 -7.52 5.29
N PHE A 47 15.07 -6.41 5.62
CA PHE A 47 15.67 -5.50 4.66
C PHE A 47 17.18 -5.71 4.57
N ARG A 48 17.72 -5.61 3.36
CA ARG A 48 19.17 -5.59 3.12
C ARG A 48 19.62 -4.13 3.11
N ILE A 49 20.38 -3.74 4.13
CA ILE A 49 20.74 -2.34 4.39
C ILE A 49 22.25 -2.18 4.27
N GLU A 50 22.68 -1.14 3.57
CA GLU A 50 24.07 -0.71 3.52
C GLU A 50 24.42 0.15 4.74
N LEU A 51 25.23 -0.34 5.66
CA LEU A 51 25.62 0.44 6.85
C LEU A 51 26.39 1.73 6.50
N GLY A 52 27.08 1.73 5.35
CA GLY A 52 27.76 2.92 4.82
C GLY A 52 26.80 4.03 4.38
N GLU A 53 25.59 3.69 3.94
CA GLU A 53 24.54 4.67 3.58
C GLU A 53 24.06 5.41 4.82
N ILE A 54 23.81 4.68 5.91
CA ILE A 54 23.40 5.25 7.20
C ILE A 54 24.49 6.16 7.75
N THR A 55 25.73 5.68 7.74
CA THR A 55 26.92 6.44 8.15
C THR A 55 27.03 7.77 7.37
N SER A 56 26.89 7.70 6.05
CA SER A 56 26.97 8.89 5.18
C SER A 56 25.82 9.87 5.42
N ALA A 57 24.61 9.34 5.68
CA ALA A 57 23.45 10.17 6.00
C ALA A 57 23.62 10.91 7.32
N ILE A 58 24.19 10.26 8.35
CA ILE A 58 24.50 10.88 9.65
C ILE A 58 25.50 12.02 9.48
N ILE A 59 26.61 11.77 8.79
CA ILE A 59 27.65 12.80 8.56
C ILE A 59 27.04 13.99 7.80
N LYS A 60 26.31 13.72 6.70
CA LYS A 60 25.73 14.77 5.87
C LYS A 60 24.66 15.58 6.61
N ALA A 61 23.78 14.93 7.36
CA ALA A 61 22.72 15.60 8.12
C ALA A 61 23.26 16.40 9.31
N SER A 62 24.46 16.08 9.80
CA SER A 62 25.10 16.81 10.90
C SER A 62 25.69 18.17 10.50
N GLU A 63 25.73 18.50 9.20
CA GLU A 63 26.23 19.78 8.68
C GLU A 63 27.61 20.20 9.24
N GLY A 64 28.50 19.23 9.45
CA GLY A 64 29.87 19.47 9.94
C GLY A 64 30.07 19.31 11.44
N VAL A 65 29.02 18.99 12.20
CA VAL A 65 29.11 18.69 13.64
C VAL A 65 29.72 17.33 13.92
N ILE A 66 29.50 16.33 13.06
CA ILE A 66 30.04 14.97 13.20
C ILE A 66 31.11 14.76 12.13
N THR A 67 32.33 14.42 12.55
CA THR A 67 33.45 14.16 11.64
C THR A 67 33.46 12.73 11.14
N ASP A 68 33.12 11.78 12.02
CA ASP A 68 33.10 10.35 11.71
C ASP A 68 31.87 9.69 12.31
N ALA A 69 31.33 8.70 11.59
CA ALA A 69 30.25 7.87 12.08
C ALA A 69 30.45 6.41 11.63
N VAL A 70 29.93 5.47 12.39
CA VAL A 70 29.88 4.04 12.05
C VAL A 70 28.60 3.44 12.61
N SER A 71 27.87 2.72 11.77
CA SER A 71 26.69 1.95 12.19
C SER A 71 26.99 0.46 12.26
N ILE A 72 26.47 -0.23 13.28
CA ILE A 72 26.53 -1.69 13.43
C ILE A 72 25.15 -2.26 13.81
N VAL A 73 24.96 -3.55 13.59
CA VAL A 73 23.78 -4.28 14.10
C VAL A 73 24.19 -5.09 15.33
N ARG A 74 23.44 -4.94 16.42
CA ARG A 74 23.57 -5.72 17.65
C ARG A 74 22.41 -6.69 17.81
N GLY A 75 22.65 -7.82 18.48
CA GLY A 75 21.65 -8.86 18.71
C GLY A 75 21.49 -9.81 17.51
N THR A 76 21.20 -11.09 17.80
CA THR A 76 20.98 -12.12 16.77
C THR A 76 19.50 -12.26 16.41
N THR A 77 18.62 -12.24 17.42
CA THR A 77 17.18 -12.43 17.27
C THR A 77 16.43 -11.09 17.31
N ASP A 78 16.75 -10.24 18.28
CA ASP A 78 16.22 -8.88 18.41
C ASP A 78 17.25 -7.88 17.88
N GLN A 79 17.38 -7.85 16.55
CA GLN A 79 18.38 -7.01 15.89
C GLN A 79 18.10 -5.51 16.09
N MET A 80 19.11 -4.79 16.54
CA MET A 80 19.10 -3.35 16.78
C MET A 80 20.21 -2.66 15.99
N LEU A 81 19.86 -1.60 15.27
CA LEU A 81 20.84 -0.76 14.58
C LEU A 81 21.36 0.31 15.54
N VAL A 82 22.66 0.32 15.80
CA VAL A 82 23.33 1.28 16.69
C VAL A 82 24.37 2.05 15.88
N SER A 83 24.45 3.36 16.07
CA SER A 83 25.50 4.18 15.47
C SER A 83 26.44 4.75 16.52
N PHE A 84 27.71 4.86 16.16
CA PHE A 84 28.75 5.50 16.94
C PHE A 84 29.26 6.70 16.17
N VAL A 85 29.40 7.84 16.82
CA VAL A 85 29.71 9.11 16.17
C VAL A 85 30.85 9.81 16.89
N VAL A 86 31.65 10.56 16.14
CA VAL A 86 32.72 11.40 16.68
C VAL A 86 32.40 12.84 16.32
N PHE A 87 32.29 13.69 17.33
CA PHE A 87 32.06 15.12 17.13
C PHE A 87 33.32 15.84 16.64
N GLU A 88 33.11 16.90 15.88
CA GLU A 88 34.15 17.87 15.55
C GLU A 88 34.70 18.51 16.84
N ARG A 89 36.00 18.81 16.87
CA ARG A 89 36.74 19.18 18.07
C ARG A 89 36.20 20.46 18.72
N SER A 90 35.91 21.50 17.94
CA SER A 90 35.35 22.75 18.45
C SER A 90 33.93 22.57 18.98
N VAL A 91 33.15 21.69 18.36
CA VAL A 91 31.78 21.38 18.76
C VAL A 91 31.74 20.51 20.01
N LYS A 92 32.69 19.57 20.16
CA LYS A 92 32.86 18.73 21.35
C LYS A 92 33.15 19.55 22.60
N GLU A 93 33.93 20.61 22.47
CA GLU A 93 34.25 21.54 23.56
C GLU A 93 33.02 22.40 23.96
N GLN A 94 32.06 22.60 23.05
CA GLN A 94 30.83 23.38 23.28
C GLN A 94 29.66 22.54 23.81
N LEU A 95 29.41 21.34 23.25
CA LEU A 95 28.32 20.46 23.70
C LEU A 95 28.68 19.62 24.93
N GLY A 96 29.98 19.45 25.22
CA GLY A 96 30.47 18.54 26.25
C GLY A 96 30.12 17.06 25.96
N GLN A 97 30.47 16.17 26.88
CA GLN A 97 30.02 14.76 26.87
C GLN A 97 28.69 14.56 27.62
N GLY A 98 27.92 15.64 27.86
CA GLY A 98 26.72 15.63 28.68
C GLY A 98 25.41 15.49 27.89
N THR A 99 24.29 15.80 28.54
CA THR A 99 22.89 15.67 28.05
C THR A 99 22.61 16.41 26.74
N ALA A 100 23.24 17.56 26.51
CA ALA A 100 23.11 18.32 25.26
C ALA A 100 23.56 17.53 24.02
N SER A 101 24.63 16.74 24.15
CA SER A 101 25.15 15.91 23.06
C SER A 101 24.19 14.77 22.69
N ILE A 102 23.58 14.15 23.69
CA ILE A 102 22.61 13.06 23.53
C ILE A 102 21.31 13.59 22.91
N ALA A 103 20.81 14.74 23.38
CA ALA A 103 19.62 15.38 22.83
C ALA A 103 19.80 15.76 21.35
N TYR A 104 20.97 16.30 20.99
CA TYR A 104 21.32 16.61 19.60
C TYR A 104 21.30 15.34 18.73
N LEU A 105 21.99 14.27 19.16
CA LEU A 105 22.06 13.02 18.39
C LEU A 105 20.70 12.35 18.22
N ARG A 106 19.84 12.43 19.25
CA ARG A 106 18.47 11.94 19.18
C ARG A 106 17.66 12.68 18.12
N ASN A 107 17.71 14.01 18.13
CA ASN A 107 17.02 14.83 17.13
C ASN A 107 17.55 14.54 15.72
N LEU A 108 18.88 14.43 15.57
CA LEU A 108 19.53 14.11 14.31
C LEU A 108 19.00 12.78 13.74
N VAL A 109 19.01 11.72 14.55
CA VAL A 109 18.54 10.37 14.15
C VAL A 109 17.06 10.39 13.72
N GLN A 110 16.20 11.11 14.44
CA GLN A 110 14.78 11.23 14.10
C GLN A 110 14.54 11.98 12.79
N ASN A 111 15.42 12.93 12.44
CA ASN A 111 15.30 13.77 11.25
C ASN A 111 16.16 13.27 10.07
N LEU A 112 16.80 12.10 10.19
CA LEU A 112 17.56 11.53 9.09
C LEU A 112 16.67 11.36 7.85
N PRO A 113 17.16 11.75 6.65
CA PRO A 113 16.46 11.58 5.38
C PRO A 113 16.52 10.12 4.89
N LEU A 114 16.24 9.19 5.81
CA LEU A 114 16.24 7.75 5.59
C LEU A 114 14.87 7.17 5.95
N PRO A 115 14.44 6.08 5.30
CA PRO A 115 13.28 5.31 5.73
C PRO A 115 13.40 4.91 7.20
N ILE A 116 12.27 4.86 7.92
CA ILE A 116 12.24 4.62 9.38
C ILE A 116 12.99 3.34 9.79
N TYR A 117 12.91 2.27 8.99
CA TYR A 117 13.59 1.01 9.27
C TYR A 117 15.13 1.06 9.08
N MET A 118 15.66 2.10 8.43
CA MET A 118 17.11 2.35 8.28
C MET A 118 17.65 3.32 9.32
N ARG A 119 16.77 3.94 10.13
CA ARG A 119 17.22 4.87 11.16
C ARG A 119 17.82 4.09 12.33
N PRO A 120 19.01 4.48 12.82
CA PRO A 120 19.56 3.88 14.04
C PRO A 120 18.59 4.04 15.21
N ALA A 121 18.58 3.06 16.09
CA ALA A 121 17.80 3.13 17.31
C ALA A 121 18.44 4.07 18.33
N ILE A 122 19.78 4.13 18.36
CA ILE A 122 20.56 5.07 19.17
C ILE A 122 21.84 5.46 18.45
N ALA A 123 22.31 6.69 18.69
CA ALA A 123 23.62 7.17 18.29
C ALA A 123 24.43 7.52 19.54
N ILE A 124 25.62 6.95 19.68
CA ILE A 124 26.48 7.06 20.86
C ILE A 124 27.72 7.89 20.50
N PRO A 125 28.00 8.97 21.23
CA PRO A 125 29.21 9.74 21.01
C PRO A 125 30.44 8.99 21.52
N LEU A 126 31.50 8.97 20.72
CA LEU A 126 32.82 8.46 21.08
C LEU A 126 33.88 9.55 20.91
N ASP A 127 34.94 9.45 21.70
CA ASP A 127 36.11 10.31 21.52
C ASP A 127 36.84 10.04 20.20
N ARG A 128 36.85 8.77 19.79
CA ARG A 128 37.40 8.29 18.52
C ARG A 128 36.82 6.91 18.21
N LEU A 129 36.73 6.56 16.93
CA LEU A 129 36.37 5.20 16.53
C LEU A 129 37.49 4.20 16.89
N PRO A 130 37.18 3.05 17.51
CA PRO A 130 38.18 2.06 17.86
C PRO A 130 38.70 1.37 16.59
N MET A 131 40.02 1.23 16.51
CA MET A 131 40.71 0.62 15.38
C MET A 131 41.60 -0.53 15.88
N THR A 132 41.57 -1.65 15.19
CA THR A 132 42.49 -2.78 15.37
C THR A 132 43.94 -2.35 15.12
N ALA A 133 44.91 -3.15 15.60
CA ALA A 133 46.36 -2.91 15.38
C ALA A 133 46.77 -2.82 13.89
N ARG A 134 45.90 -3.23 12.96
CA ARG A 134 46.09 -3.15 11.51
C ARG A 134 45.42 -1.92 10.86
N GLY A 135 44.89 -1.00 11.67
CA GLY A 135 44.22 0.22 11.18
C GLY A 135 42.83 -0.01 10.59
N LYS A 136 42.19 -1.17 10.87
CA LYS A 136 40.78 -1.43 10.51
C LYS A 136 39.87 -1.15 11.70
N LEU A 137 38.65 -0.72 11.45
CA LEU A 137 37.60 -0.56 12.46
C LEU A 137 37.45 -1.82 13.31
N ASP A 138 37.46 -1.67 14.63
CA ASP A 138 37.26 -2.74 15.58
C ASP A 138 35.77 -2.89 15.93
N THR A 139 35.07 -3.73 15.15
CA THR A 139 33.64 -3.97 15.32
C THR A 139 33.31 -4.78 16.57
N GLU A 140 34.26 -5.57 17.09
CA GLU A 140 34.06 -6.34 18.32
C GLU A 140 34.09 -5.42 19.54
N ALA A 141 35.04 -4.46 19.57
CA ALA A 141 35.06 -3.41 20.59
C ALA A 141 33.79 -2.55 20.56
N LEU A 142 33.29 -2.21 19.37
CA LEU A 142 32.03 -1.50 19.22
C LEU A 142 30.81 -2.32 19.64
N ALA A 143 30.82 -3.65 19.46
CA ALA A 143 29.73 -4.51 19.89
C ALA A 143 29.70 -4.71 21.42
N ALA A 144 30.86 -4.68 22.07
CA ALA A 144 31.01 -4.85 23.51
C ALA A 144 30.70 -3.59 24.33
N TYR A 145 30.57 -2.41 23.70
CA TYR A 145 30.25 -1.16 24.41
C TYR A 145 28.91 -1.28 25.17
N GLU A 146 28.85 -0.96 26.45
CA GLU A 146 27.59 -1.01 27.19
C GLU A 146 26.62 0.06 26.65
N LEU A 147 25.34 -0.32 26.44
CA LEU A 147 24.29 0.61 26.01
C LEU A 147 23.62 1.28 27.22
N SER A 148 24.36 1.45 28.32
CA SER A 148 23.91 2.29 29.41
C SER A 148 24.04 3.75 28.95
N GLU A 149 22.92 4.45 28.85
CA GLU A 149 22.95 5.89 29.10
C GLU A 149 23.45 6.02 30.53
N ASP A 150 24.72 6.40 30.74
CA ASP A 150 25.24 6.72 32.07
C ASP A 150 24.38 7.84 32.67
N VAL A 151 23.53 7.42 33.60
CA VAL A 151 23.25 8.01 34.92
C VAL A 151 23.52 9.51 35.01
N GLU A 152 22.52 10.32 34.63
CA GLU A 152 22.18 11.60 35.26
C GLU A 152 20.96 12.17 34.53
N GLU A 153 19.79 11.59 34.79
CA GLU A 153 18.47 12.24 34.76
C GLU A 153 17.44 11.14 35.08
N GLU A 154 17.33 10.85 36.37
CA GLU A 154 16.03 10.69 37.04
C GLU A 154 15.28 12.05 37.03
N GLU A 155 15.31 12.81 35.93
CA GLU A 155 14.22 13.75 35.69
C GLU A 155 13.04 12.85 35.32
N GLU A 156 12.13 12.71 36.29
CA GLU A 156 10.81 12.15 36.11
C GLU A 156 10.15 12.85 34.93
N GLU A 157 10.38 12.34 33.72
CA GLU A 157 9.68 12.75 32.52
C GLU A 157 8.20 12.43 32.80
N GLN A 158 7.42 13.46 33.16
CA GLN A 158 6.02 13.30 33.52
C GLN A 158 5.26 12.88 32.26
N LEU A 159 5.09 11.57 32.13
CA LEU A 159 4.23 10.98 31.11
C LEU A 159 2.78 11.31 31.46
N THR A 160 2.02 11.71 30.46
CA THR A 160 0.56 11.78 30.57
C THR A 160 -0.02 10.38 30.85
N GLU A 161 -1.24 10.32 31.37
CA GLU A 161 -1.93 9.05 31.64
C GLU A 161 -1.99 8.15 30.38
N THR A 162 -2.21 8.76 29.21
CA THR A 162 -2.21 8.07 27.92
C THR A 162 -0.82 7.54 27.56
N GLU A 163 0.24 8.33 27.74
CA GLU A 163 1.62 7.92 27.47
C GLU A 163 2.06 6.78 28.40
N GLU A 164 1.74 6.82 29.69
CA GLU A 164 2.04 5.74 30.64
C GLU A 164 1.33 4.44 30.27
N LYS A 165 0.04 4.53 29.98
CA LYS A 165 -0.76 3.37 29.56
C LYS A 165 -0.24 2.81 28.24
N LEU A 166 0.16 3.65 27.30
CA LEU A 166 0.67 3.25 26.00
C LEU A 166 2.04 2.59 26.12
N LYS A 167 2.90 3.09 27.01
CA LYS A 167 4.18 2.49 27.37
C LYS A 167 4.01 1.07 27.89
N ASN A 168 2.98 0.81 28.70
CA ASN A 168 2.67 -0.55 29.16
C ASN A 168 2.19 -1.45 28.02
N VAL A 169 1.39 -0.92 27.10
CA VAL A 169 0.98 -1.64 25.88
C VAL A 169 2.18 -2.00 25.00
N TRP A 170 3.15 -1.09 24.85
CA TRP A 170 4.38 -1.34 24.11
C TRP A 170 5.23 -2.44 24.77
N LYS A 171 5.43 -2.38 26.09
CA LYS A 171 6.16 -3.41 26.84
C LYS A 171 5.55 -4.80 26.67
N ALA A 172 4.22 -4.90 26.66
CA ALA A 172 3.52 -6.17 26.46
C ALA A 172 3.63 -6.68 25.01
N ALA A 173 3.72 -5.77 24.03
CA ALA A 173 3.81 -6.11 22.62
C ALA A 173 5.23 -6.50 22.17
N LEU A 174 6.26 -6.00 22.85
CA LEU A 174 7.67 -6.28 22.55
C LEU A 174 8.11 -7.62 23.21
N PRO A 175 8.71 -8.56 22.46
CA PRO A 175 9.22 -9.80 23.04
C PRO A 175 10.39 -9.54 24.01
N GLY A 176 10.45 -10.29 25.10
CA GLY A 176 11.65 -10.38 25.97
C GLY A 176 11.98 -9.16 26.84
N ASN A 177 10.99 -8.43 27.37
CA ASN A 177 11.18 -7.22 28.20
C ASN A 177 11.94 -6.08 27.48
N GLY A 178 11.93 -6.06 26.14
CA GLY A 178 12.62 -5.05 25.32
C GLY A 178 14.14 -5.24 25.32
N LEU A 179 14.80 -4.74 24.28
CA LEU A 179 16.20 -4.31 24.40
C LEU A 179 16.24 -3.40 25.63
N GLY A 180 17.11 -3.63 26.62
CA GLY A 180 17.13 -2.99 27.96
C GLY A 180 17.28 -1.46 27.99
N ILE A 181 16.47 -0.78 27.19
CA ILE A 181 16.40 0.64 26.86
C ILE A 181 15.10 1.13 27.47
N GLN A 182 15.20 2.18 28.27
CA GLN A 182 14.04 2.80 28.87
C GLN A 182 13.16 3.45 27.81
N ILE A 183 11.87 3.07 27.77
CA ILE A 183 10.87 3.74 26.92
C ILE A 183 10.56 5.10 27.53
N ARG A 184 10.88 6.16 26.79
CA ARG A 184 10.66 7.58 27.08
C ARG A 184 9.57 8.15 26.17
N LYS A 185 9.15 9.39 26.42
CA LYS A 185 8.16 10.10 25.62
C LYS A 185 8.52 10.19 24.12
N THR A 186 9.80 10.40 23.82
CA THR A 186 10.31 10.51 22.44
C THR A 186 10.76 9.16 21.85
N SER A 187 10.61 8.06 22.58
CA SER A 187 11.04 6.74 22.09
C SER A 187 10.21 6.32 20.89
N ASP A 188 10.89 5.90 19.83
CA ASP A 188 10.26 5.36 18.63
C ASP A 188 10.04 3.85 18.77
N PHE A 189 8.87 3.34 18.40
CA PHE A 189 8.51 1.92 18.54
C PHE A 189 9.51 1.00 17.85
N PHE A 190 10.04 1.38 16.68
CA PHE A 190 11.03 0.60 15.96
C PHE A 190 12.42 0.68 16.61
N SER A 191 12.74 1.80 17.27
CA SER A 191 14.01 1.94 17.99
C SER A 191 14.10 0.98 19.18
N VAL A 192 12.98 0.74 19.87
CA VAL A 192 12.92 -0.14 21.07
C VAL A 192 12.70 -1.62 20.75
N GLY A 193 12.87 -2.04 19.49
CA GLY A 193 12.75 -3.43 19.06
C GLY A 193 11.47 -3.78 18.30
N GLY A 194 10.59 -2.80 18.08
CA GLY A 194 9.39 -2.97 17.27
C GLY A 194 9.68 -3.28 15.81
N ASN A 195 8.80 -4.03 15.17
CA ASN A 195 8.84 -4.33 13.75
C ASN A 195 7.42 -4.32 13.15
N SER A 196 7.33 -4.43 11.82
CA SER A 196 6.06 -4.35 11.09
C SER A 196 5.04 -5.42 11.50
N LEU A 197 5.47 -6.62 11.89
CA LEU A 197 4.57 -7.67 12.40
C LEU A 197 4.07 -7.33 13.81
N LEU A 198 4.93 -6.78 14.66
CA LEU A 198 4.56 -6.32 16.00
C LEU A 198 3.60 -5.14 15.97
N LEU A 199 3.63 -4.29 14.93
CA LEU A 199 2.65 -3.21 14.76
C LEU A 199 1.21 -3.74 14.61
N ILE A 200 1.01 -4.90 14.00
CA ILE A 200 -0.33 -5.50 13.86
C ILE A 200 -0.84 -5.90 15.25
N ARG A 201 0.02 -6.49 16.08
CA ARG A 201 -0.31 -6.82 17.47
C ARG A 201 -0.52 -5.57 18.33
N LEU A 202 0.34 -4.57 18.14
CA LEU A 202 0.25 -3.29 18.82
C LEU A 202 -1.06 -2.58 18.50
N ARG A 203 -1.50 -2.58 17.23
CA ARG A 203 -2.79 -2.02 16.81
C ARG A 203 -3.95 -2.62 17.60
N ALA A 204 -4.00 -3.96 17.69
CA ALA A 204 -5.04 -4.66 18.44
C ALA A 204 -4.96 -4.35 19.94
N ALA A 205 -3.76 -4.31 20.51
CA ALA A 205 -3.56 -4.00 21.92
C ALA A 205 -3.95 -2.56 22.27
N ILE A 206 -3.69 -1.59 21.39
CA ILE A 206 -4.14 -0.19 21.55
C ILE A 206 -5.67 -0.11 21.50
N GLY A 207 -6.31 -0.80 20.55
CA GLY A 207 -7.77 -0.88 20.48
C GLY A 207 -8.38 -1.39 21.78
N ASN A 208 -7.83 -2.48 22.33
CA ASN A 208 -8.30 -3.06 23.60
C ASN A 208 -8.04 -2.16 24.82
N ALA A 209 -6.88 -1.49 24.88
CA ALA A 209 -6.49 -0.70 26.05
C ALA A 209 -7.15 0.69 26.09
N PHE A 210 -7.40 1.30 24.93
CA PHE A 210 -7.84 2.69 24.83
C PHE A 210 -9.23 2.86 24.21
N GLY A 211 -9.80 1.81 23.61
CA GLY A 211 -11.08 1.91 22.90
C GLY A 211 -10.99 2.76 21.63
N VAL A 212 -9.80 2.91 21.04
CA VAL A 212 -9.57 3.69 19.82
C VAL A 212 -8.95 2.85 18.70
N GLY A 213 -9.50 2.97 17.50
CA GLY A 213 -8.94 2.32 16.32
C GLY A 213 -7.83 3.19 15.72
N ILE A 214 -6.63 2.63 15.54
CA ILE A 214 -5.52 3.29 14.83
C ILE A 214 -5.22 2.56 13.52
N SER A 215 -5.08 3.29 12.42
CA SER A 215 -4.72 2.69 11.14
C SER A 215 -3.25 2.26 11.14
N LEU A 216 -2.90 1.24 10.37
CA LEU A 216 -1.49 0.82 10.28
C LEU A 216 -0.60 1.95 9.74
N ALA A 217 -1.10 2.78 8.81
CA ALA A 217 -0.39 3.94 8.30
C ALA A 217 -0.12 4.98 9.40
N ASP A 218 -1.09 5.24 10.28
CA ASP A 218 -0.91 6.16 11.40
C ASP A 218 0.13 5.64 12.40
N LEU A 219 0.18 4.33 12.64
CA LEU A 219 1.21 3.70 13.47
C LEU A 219 2.62 3.82 12.87
N PHE A 220 2.72 3.83 11.53
CA PHE A 220 3.99 4.08 10.85
C PHE A 220 4.40 5.56 10.85
N HIS A 221 3.44 6.48 10.76
CA HIS A 221 3.72 7.92 10.69
C HIS A 221 3.91 8.58 12.06
N ALA A 222 3.25 8.06 13.09
CA ALA A 222 3.40 8.49 14.49
C ALA A 222 3.92 7.32 15.30
N SER A 223 5.21 7.04 15.11
CA SER A 223 5.89 5.90 15.69
C SER A 223 6.54 6.22 17.04
N THR A 224 6.57 7.48 17.48
CA THR A 224 7.03 7.85 18.84
C THR A 224 5.91 7.70 19.87
N LEU A 225 6.26 7.47 21.14
CA LEU A 225 5.28 7.33 22.22
C LEU A 225 4.38 8.56 22.32
N GLU A 226 4.95 9.78 22.29
CA GLU A 226 4.19 11.03 22.34
C GLU A 226 3.29 11.25 21.13
N SER A 227 3.78 10.96 19.91
CA SER A 227 3.01 11.26 18.70
C SER A 227 1.85 10.29 18.56
N LEU A 228 2.05 9.06 19.02
CA LEU A 228 1.00 8.06 19.07
C LEU A 228 0.00 8.33 20.20
N ALA A 229 0.47 8.73 21.39
CA ALA A 229 -0.40 9.14 22.49
C ALA A 229 -1.25 10.36 22.11
N GLY A 230 -0.66 11.39 21.50
CA GLY A 230 -1.41 12.55 21.01
C GLY A 230 -2.48 12.17 19.96
N ARG A 231 -2.23 11.16 19.13
CA ARG A 231 -3.24 10.61 18.20
C ARG A 231 -4.32 9.81 18.89
N ILE A 232 -4.01 9.16 20.00
CA ILE A 232 -5.00 8.49 20.87
C ILE A 232 -5.87 9.56 21.54
N ASP A 233 -5.26 10.61 22.11
CA ASP A 233 -5.99 11.67 22.83
C ASP A 233 -6.89 12.50 21.90
N CYS A 234 -6.43 12.75 20.66
CA CYS A 234 -7.27 13.39 19.64
C CYS A 234 -8.44 12.51 19.16
N ARG A 235 -8.48 11.23 19.56
CA ARG A 235 -9.57 10.31 19.24
C ARG A 235 -10.37 10.04 20.50
N SER A 236 -11.61 10.51 20.52
CA SER A 236 -12.50 10.26 21.66
C SER A 236 -12.61 8.74 21.94
N PRO A 237 -12.72 8.31 23.22
CA PRO A 237 -12.92 6.90 23.63
C PRO A 237 -14.17 6.23 23.02
N ASN A 238 -15.02 7.03 22.36
CA ASN A 238 -16.20 6.61 21.59
C ASN A 238 -15.97 6.50 20.08
N SER A 239 -14.73 6.58 19.58
CA SER A 239 -14.41 6.30 18.18
C SER A 239 -14.49 4.80 17.83
N HIS A 240 -14.70 3.95 18.85
CA HIS A 240 -15.25 2.58 18.74
C HIS A 240 -16.78 2.50 18.88
N GLN A 241 -17.52 3.51 18.44
CA GLN A 241 -18.63 3.11 17.58
C GLN A 241 -18.00 2.75 16.24
N THR A 242 -17.63 1.47 16.09
CA THR A 242 -17.94 0.75 14.87
C THR A 242 -19.39 1.14 14.59
N GLN A 243 -19.62 2.14 13.74
CA GLN A 243 -20.96 2.52 13.35
C GLN A 243 -21.55 1.22 12.87
N LYS A 244 -22.47 0.65 13.66
CA LYS A 244 -23.07 -0.65 13.34
C LYS A 244 -23.70 -0.45 11.99
N ILE A 245 -23.06 -1.00 10.95
CA ILE A 245 -23.50 -0.76 9.58
C ILE A 245 -24.85 -1.43 9.50
N ASP A 246 -25.89 -0.63 9.26
CA ASP A 246 -27.19 -1.18 8.94
C ASP A 246 -27.13 -1.71 7.51
N TRP A 247 -26.67 -2.95 7.37
CA TRP A 247 -26.56 -3.63 6.09
C TRP A 247 -27.90 -3.66 5.35
N LYS A 248 -29.02 -3.74 6.07
CA LYS A 248 -30.35 -3.73 5.46
C LYS A 248 -30.64 -2.38 4.81
N ALA A 249 -30.35 -1.28 5.50
CA ALA A 249 -30.47 0.07 4.93
C ALA A 249 -29.53 0.24 3.73
N GLU A 250 -28.27 -0.19 3.86
CA GLU A 250 -27.26 -0.07 2.80
C GLU A 250 -27.60 -0.88 1.53
N MET A 251 -28.36 -1.97 1.65
CA MET A 251 -28.83 -2.79 0.52
C MET A 251 -30.21 -2.39 -0.02
N THR A 252 -30.85 -1.36 0.57
CA THR A 252 -32.20 -0.94 0.15
C THR A 252 -32.11 0.05 -1.02
N LEU A 253 -32.82 -0.23 -2.11
CA LEU A 253 -33.00 0.71 -3.23
C LEU A 253 -34.09 1.74 -2.91
N ASP A 254 -34.00 2.90 -3.55
CA ASP A 254 -35.06 3.90 -3.50
C ASP A 254 -36.37 3.30 -4.04
N ALA A 255 -37.43 3.39 -3.25
CA ALA A 255 -38.75 2.88 -3.58
C ALA A 255 -39.43 3.65 -4.72
N THR A 256 -38.95 4.85 -5.06
CA THR A 256 -39.47 5.68 -6.16
C THR A 256 -38.88 5.32 -7.53
N LEU A 257 -37.92 4.38 -7.59
CA LEU A 257 -37.34 3.96 -8.86
C LEU A 257 -38.40 3.26 -9.73
N PRO A 258 -38.49 3.62 -11.02
CA PRO A 258 -39.49 3.05 -11.89
C PRO A 258 -39.12 1.62 -12.29
N ILE A 259 -40.14 0.81 -12.59
CA ILE A 259 -39.97 -0.53 -13.16
C ILE A 259 -39.61 -0.38 -14.64
N ALA A 260 -38.69 -1.21 -15.14
CA ALA A 260 -38.35 -1.29 -16.55
C ALA A 260 -39.57 -1.70 -17.37
N LYS A 261 -40.06 -0.80 -18.24
CA LYS A 261 -41.19 -1.08 -19.16
C LYS A 261 -40.77 -1.91 -20.37
N THR A 262 -39.56 -1.69 -20.85
CA THR A 262 -38.98 -2.37 -22.01
C THR A 262 -37.57 -2.78 -21.68
N VAL A 263 -37.29 -4.07 -21.89
CA VAL A 263 -36.01 -4.68 -21.60
C VAL A 263 -35.36 -5.06 -22.93
N ARG A 264 -34.09 -4.69 -23.14
CA ARG A 264 -33.30 -5.29 -24.22
C ARG A 264 -33.05 -6.75 -23.87
N HIS A 265 -33.65 -7.67 -24.63
CA HIS A 265 -33.29 -9.08 -24.58
C HIS A 265 -31.98 -9.29 -25.37
N LEU A 266 -31.05 -10.07 -24.81
CA LEU A 266 -29.67 -10.36 -25.26
C LEU A 266 -29.56 -11.11 -26.62
N MET A 267 -30.57 -11.04 -27.48
CA MET A 267 -30.52 -11.54 -28.84
C MET A 267 -30.76 -10.38 -29.80
N PRO A 268 -29.72 -9.60 -30.13
CA PRO A 268 -29.83 -8.67 -31.24
C PRO A 268 -30.02 -9.51 -32.51
N THR A 269 -31.16 -9.36 -33.17
CA THR A 269 -31.20 -9.65 -34.60
C THR A 269 -30.11 -8.81 -35.28
N PRO A 270 -29.41 -9.32 -36.31
CA PRO A 270 -28.33 -8.59 -36.99
C PRO A 270 -28.72 -7.24 -37.64
N SER A 271 -29.96 -6.76 -37.43
CA SER A 271 -30.54 -5.60 -38.10
C SER A 271 -30.79 -4.38 -37.21
N GLU A 272 -30.36 -4.32 -35.95
CA GLU A 272 -30.66 -3.16 -35.09
C GLU A 272 -29.43 -2.49 -34.43
N GLN A 273 -29.10 -1.34 -35.01
CA GLN A 273 -28.41 -0.17 -34.46
C GLN A 273 -26.96 -0.28 -33.93
N PRO A 274 -26.17 0.81 -34.07
CA PRO A 274 -24.84 0.92 -33.47
C PRO A 274 -24.87 0.72 -31.94
N ILE A 275 -24.11 -0.25 -31.42
CA ILE A 275 -24.03 -0.51 -29.97
C ILE A 275 -23.25 0.62 -29.30
N THR A 276 -23.86 1.23 -28.30
CA THR A 276 -23.25 2.27 -27.47
C THR A 276 -23.06 1.76 -26.05
N VAL A 277 -21.84 1.86 -25.51
CA VAL A 277 -21.48 1.35 -24.18
C VAL A 277 -21.10 2.49 -23.25
N ILE A 278 -21.64 2.49 -22.03
CA ILE A 278 -21.13 3.33 -20.94
C ILE A 278 -20.10 2.52 -20.17
N LEU A 279 -18.89 3.05 -19.99
CA LEU A 279 -17.82 2.41 -19.21
C LEU A 279 -17.33 3.34 -18.12
N THR A 280 -17.38 2.90 -16.86
CA THR A 280 -16.69 3.58 -15.76
C THR A 280 -15.36 2.90 -15.44
N GLY A 281 -14.41 3.64 -14.86
CA GLY A 281 -13.09 3.08 -14.51
C GLY A 281 -12.23 2.70 -15.71
N SER A 282 -12.46 3.33 -16.86
CA SER A 282 -11.75 3.09 -18.14
C SER A 282 -10.24 3.30 -18.07
N THR A 283 -9.75 4.08 -17.10
CA THR A 283 -8.32 4.36 -16.92
C THR A 283 -7.62 3.40 -15.96
N GLY A 284 -8.37 2.51 -15.30
CA GLY A 284 -7.83 1.48 -14.41
C GLY A 284 -7.15 0.35 -15.18
N PHE A 285 -6.51 -0.58 -14.45
CA PHE A 285 -5.76 -1.70 -15.05
C PHE A 285 -6.63 -2.55 -15.97
N LEU A 286 -7.72 -3.13 -15.44
CA LEU A 286 -8.70 -3.88 -16.25
C LEU A 286 -9.45 -2.96 -17.23
N GLY A 287 -9.78 -1.73 -16.82
CA GLY A 287 -10.56 -0.80 -17.63
C GLY A 287 -9.90 -0.44 -18.96
N ARG A 288 -8.58 -0.24 -18.97
CA ARG A 288 -7.82 0.03 -20.20
C ARG A 288 -7.89 -1.13 -21.18
N GLU A 289 -7.87 -2.35 -20.66
CA GLU A 289 -7.97 -3.55 -21.49
C GLU A 289 -9.40 -3.73 -22.01
N ILE A 290 -10.43 -3.46 -21.19
CA ILE A 290 -11.83 -3.41 -21.64
C ILE A 290 -11.99 -2.38 -22.77
N VAL A 291 -11.42 -1.17 -22.63
CA VAL A 291 -11.43 -0.14 -23.70
C VAL A 291 -10.83 -0.70 -24.98
N ARG A 292 -9.68 -1.38 -24.91
CA ARG A 292 -9.00 -1.97 -26.06
C ARG A 292 -9.88 -3.01 -26.79
N HIS A 293 -10.61 -3.84 -26.05
CA HIS A 293 -11.55 -4.80 -26.62
C HIS A 293 -12.77 -4.13 -27.24
N LEU A 294 -13.36 -3.14 -26.55
CA LEU A 294 -14.54 -2.43 -27.05
C LEU A 294 -14.27 -1.67 -28.35
N ILE A 295 -13.16 -0.93 -28.44
CA ILE A 295 -12.82 -0.17 -29.67
C ILE A 295 -12.55 -1.11 -30.85
N GLY A 296 -11.97 -2.29 -30.58
CA GLY A 296 -11.69 -3.32 -31.58
C GLY A 296 -12.92 -4.11 -32.02
N HIS A 297 -14.03 -4.03 -31.30
CA HIS A 297 -15.23 -4.81 -31.59
C HIS A 297 -16.04 -4.18 -32.75
N PRO A 298 -16.42 -4.95 -33.78
CA PRO A 298 -17.04 -4.41 -35.00
C PRO A 298 -18.45 -3.84 -34.78
N LEU A 299 -19.21 -4.38 -33.82
CA LEU A 299 -20.57 -3.90 -33.51
C LEU A 299 -20.60 -2.69 -32.57
N ILE A 300 -19.49 -2.40 -31.89
CA ILE A 300 -19.40 -1.25 -30.99
C ILE A 300 -19.12 -0.01 -31.84
N ALA A 301 -20.07 0.92 -31.82
CA ALA A 301 -19.95 2.19 -32.50
C ALA A 301 -19.42 3.29 -31.60
N ARG A 302 -19.76 3.25 -30.30
CA ARG A 302 -19.39 4.31 -29.36
C ARG A 302 -19.23 3.79 -27.94
N VAL A 303 -18.25 4.32 -27.22
CA VAL A 303 -18.00 4.05 -25.80
C VAL A 303 -17.88 5.37 -25.06
N HIS A 304 -18.86 5.65 -24.20
CA HIS A 304 -18.84 6.77 -23.28
C HIS A 304 -18.06 6.38 -22.02
N CYS A 305 -16.82 6.87 -21.92
CA CYS A 305 -15.96 6.72 -20.75
C CYS A 305 -16.34 7.77 -19.69
N VAL A 306 -17.08 7.37 -18.66
CA VAL A 306 -17.64 8.27 -17.64
C VAL A 306 -16.81 8.24 -16.35
N ALA A 307 -16.81 9.36 -15.61
CA ALA A 307 -16.03 9.57 -14.38
C ALA A 307 -14.51 9.42 -14.60
N VAL A 308 -14.00 9.98 -15.70
CA VAL A 308 -12.56 10.02 -15.97
C VAL A 308 -11.94 11.18 -15.17
N ARG A 309 -11.04 10.85 -14.23
CA ARG A 309 -10.33 11.86 -13.43
C ARG A 309 -9.39 12.69 -14.31
N GLN A 310 -9.27 13.98 -13.99
CA GLN A 310 -8.35 14.89 -14.69
C GLN A 310 -6.90 14.35 -14.70
N GLY A 311 -6.19 14.59 -15.81
CA GLY A 311 -4.81 14.14 -16.00
C GLY A 311 -4.66 12.65 -16.36
N ARG A 312 -5.77 11.90 -16.53
CA ARG A 312 -5.73 10.55 -17.09
C ARG A 312 -6.07 10.58 -18.57
N SER A 313 -5.29 9.85 -19.36
CA SER A 313 -5.51 9.70 -20.81
C SER A 313 -5.94 8.28 -21.17
N LEU A 314 -6.71 8.20 -22.25
CA LEU A 314 -7.16 7.00 -22.94
C LEU A 314 -6.58 6.99 -24.36
N PRO A 315 -6.52 5.84 -25.04
CA PRO A 315 -6.06 5.77 -26.43
C PRO A 315 -6.93 6.65 -27.34
N ALA A 316 -6.33 7.21 -28.39
CA ALA A 316 -7.09 7.95 -29.39
C ALA A 316 -7.93 6.99 -30.24
N SER A 317 -9.24 7.23 -30.32
CA SER A 317 -10.18 6.51 -31.18
C SER A 317 -11.43 7.36 -31.38
N ASP A 318 -11.96 7.32 -32.60
CA ASP A 318 -13.24 7.91 -33.01
C ASP A 318 -14.45 7.32 -32.28
N LYS A 319 -14.35 6.08 -31.79
CA LYS A 319 -15.39 5.42 -30.99
C LYS A 319 -15.42 5.90 -29.54
N LEU A 320 -14.38 6.57 -29.03
CA LEU A 320 -14.29 6.94 -27.62
C LEU A 320 -14.76 8.37 -27.38
N VAL A 321 -15.67 8.53 -26.42
CA VAL A 321 -16.08 9.83 -25.87
C VAL A 321 -15.72 9.86 -24.40
N VAL A 322 -14.93 10.86 -24.00
CA VAL A 322 -14.42 10.98 -22.63
C VAL A 322 -15.20 12.04 -21.87
N HIS A 323 -15.79 11.62 -20.76
CA HIS A 323 -16.51 12.49 -19.85
C HIS A 323 -15.74 12.60 -18.53
N ASN A 324 -15.21 13.80 -18.26
CA ASN A 324 -14.45 14.05 -17.04
C ASN A 324 -15.37 14.07 -15.82
N GLY A 325 -14.93 13.46 -14.72
CA GLY A 325 -15.73 13.40 -13.51
C GLY A 325 -15.11 12.52 -12.44
N ASP A 326 -15.90 12.20 -11.42
CA ASP A 326 -15.54 11.27 -10.35
C ASP A 326 -16.77 10.42 -9.97
N LEU A 327 -16.53 9.16 -9.60
CA LEU A 327 -17.60 8.22 -9.23
C LEU A 327 -18.43 8.69 -8.03
N SER A 328 -17.83 9.47 -7.13
CA SER A 328 -18.51 10.02 -5.96
C SER A 328 -19.28 11.31 -6.24
N ALA A 329 -19.08 11.93 -7.41
CA ALA A 329 -19.80 13.13 -7.80
C ALA A 329 -21.23 12.78 -8.25
N ARG A 330 -22.16 13.74 -8.11
CA ARG A 330 -23.52 13.64 -8.66
C ARG A 330 -23.45 13.39 -10.17
N PHE A 331 -24.25 12.45 -10.66
CA PHE A 331 -24.26 11.99 -12.06
C PHE A 331 -22.87 11.59 -12.55
N LEU A 332 -22.00 11.12 -11.66
CA LEU A 332 -20.62 10.74 -11.96
C LEU A 332 -19.77 11.89 -12.55
N GLY A 333 -20.19 13.14 -12.35
CA GLY A 333 -19.59 14.36 -12.89
C GLY A 333 -20.16 14.84 -14.23
N LEU A 334 -21.17 14.15 -14.78
CA LEU A 334 -21.92 14.60 -15.95
C LEU A 334 -22.86 15.76 -15.59
N SER A 335 -23.15 16.62 -16.57
CA SER A 335 -24.34 17.48 -16.47
C SER A 335 -25.60 16.62 -16.58
N GLU A 336 -26.74 17.13 -16.10
CA GLU A 336 -28.01 16.41 -16.18
C GLU A 336 -28.43 16.14 -17.63
N ALA A 337 -28.17 17.11 -18.53
CA ALA A 337 -28.40 16.96 -19.96
C ALA A 337 -27.50 15.89 -20.60
N ASP A 338 -26.20 15.89 -20.26
CA ASP A 338 -25.26 14.88 -20.76
C ASP A 338 -25.60 13.48 -20.22
N ALA A 339 -26.02 13.39 -18.96
CA ALA A 339 -26.46 12.13 -18.37
C ALA A 339 -27.70 11.60 -19.11
N GLN A 340 -28.70 12.44 -19.40
CA GLN A 340 -29.87 12.02 -20.17
C GLN A 340 -29.49 11.57 -21.60
N ASP A 341 -28.65 12.32 -22.31
CA ASP A 341 -28.20 11.98 -23.66
C ASP A 341 -27.44 10.65 -23.69
N VAL A 342 -26.45 10.49 -22.82
CA VAL A 342 -25.59 9.30 -22.76
C VAL A 342 -26.40 8.06 -22.37
N PHE A 343 -27.30 8.15 -21.39
CA PHE A 343 -28.07 7.00 -20.93
C PHE A 343 -29.25 6.65 -21.83
N SER A 344 -29.81 7.60 -22.58
CA SER A 344 -30.91 7.34 -23.52
C SER A 344 -30.50 6.50 -24.72
N THR A 345 -29.21 6.55 -25.10
CA THR A 345 -28.65 5.83 -26.26
C THR A 345 -27.87 4.58 -25.86
N ALA A 346 -27.60 4.39 -24.58
CA ALA A 346 -26.79 3.29 -24.08
C ALA A 346 -27.48 1.94 -24.31
N SER A 347 -26.72 1.00 -24.85
CA SER A 347 -27.11 -0.42 -25.00
C SER A 347 -26.66 -1.25 -23.80
N ALA A 348 -25.50 -0.90 -23.23
CA ALA A 348 -24.92 -1.56 -22.08
C ALA A 348 -24.16 -0.58 -21.17
N ILE A 349 -24.13 -0.88 -19.88
CA ILE A 349 -23.34 -0.21 -18.85
C ILE A 349 -22.33 -1.23 -18.32
N ILE A 350 -21.04 -0.93 -18.43
CA ILE A 350 -19.96 -1.70 -17.82
C ILE A 350 -19.42 -0.88 -16.64
N HIS A 351 -19.85 -1.23 -15.44
CA HIS A 351 -19.42 -0.58 -14.20
C HIS A 351 -18.15 -1.26 -13.65
N ASN A 352 -17.00 -0.83 -14.16
CA ASN A 352 -15.66 -1.29 -13.72
C ASN A 352 -15.00 -0.33 -12.69
N GLY A 353 -15.44 0.93 -12.67
CA GLY A 353 -14.88 1.94 -11.77
C GLY A 353 -15.08 1.59 -10.31
N ALA A 354 -13.98 1.57 -9.56
CA ALA A 354 -13.97 1.47 -8.11
C ALA A 354 -12.70 2.08 -7.55
N GLU A 355 -12.77 2.55 -6.31
CA GLU A 355 -11.60 2.78 -5.50
C GLU A 355 -11.17 1.48 -4.81
N VAL A 356 -10.01 0.96 -5.22
CA VAL A 356 -9.45 -0.30 -4.73
C VAL A 356 -8.46 0.00 -3.61
N SER A 357 -8.92 -0.11 -2.37
CA SER A 357 -8.07 -0.03 -1.18
C SER A 357 -8.57 -0.97 -0.09
N HIS A 358 -7.82 -2.04 0.15
CA HIS A 358 -8.11 -2.98 1.24
C HIS A 358 -7.80 -2.42 2.64
N MET A 359 -7.19 -1.23 2.70
CA MET A 359 -6.84 -0.54 3.94
C MET A 359 -7.89 0.50 4.37
N LYS A 360 -8.82 0.86 3.48
CA LYS A 360 -9.87 1.85 3.77
C LYS A 360 -11.12 1.15 4.34
N THR A 361 -11.82 1.86 5.23
CA THR A 361 -13.08 1.39 5.80
C THR A 361 -14.20 1.42 4.77
N TYR A 362 -15.26 0.64 5.03
CA TYR A 362 -16.47 0.66 4.21
C TYR A 362 -17.01 2.08 4.05
N GLN A 363 -17.14 2.84 5.15
CA GLN A 363 -17.71 4.19 5.15
C GLN A 363 -16.94 5.15 4.23
N THR A 364 -15.62 5.04 4.19
CA THR A 364 -14.77 5.87 3.31
C THR A 364 -14.98 5.53 1.83
N LEU A 365 -15.16 4.24 1.52
CA LEU A 365 -15.32 3.74 0.16
C LEU A 365 -16.77 3.80 -0.34
N ARG A 366 -17.74 3.89 0.57
CA ARG A 366 -19.19 3.87 0.29
C ARG A 366 -19.60 4.87 -0.78
N SER A 367 -19.16 6.13 -0.65
CA SER A 367 -19.51 7.19 -1.60
C SER A 367 -19.02 6.90 -3.02
N THR A 368 -17.87 6.25 -3.15
CA THR A 368 -17.23 6.02 -4.46
C THR A 368 -17.65 4.69 -5.08
N ASN A 369 -17.88 3.66 -4.27
CA ASN A 369 -18.09 2.29 -4.76
C ASN A 369 -19.55 1.82 -4.67
N VAL A 370 -20.35 2.34 -3.72
CA VAL A 370 -21.76 1.96 -3.53
C VAL A 370 -22.67 3.00 -4.15
N GLU A 371 -22.43 4.28 -3.86
CA GLU A 371 -23.28 5.36 -4.38
C GLU A 371 -23.16 5.50 -5.90
N SER A 372 -21.99 5.22 -6.49
CA SER A 372 -21.85 5.14 -7.95
C SER A 372 -22.76 4.09 -8.56
N THR A 373 -22.86 2.92 -7.94
CA THR A 373 -23.76 1.84 -8.39
C THR A 373 -25.22 2.28 -8.31
N ARG A 374 -25.62 2.96 -7.22
CA ARG A 374 -26.97 3.51 -7.05
C ARG A 374 -27.32 4.52 -8.13
N GLN A 375 -26.43 5.48 -8.37
CA GLN A 375 -26.62 6.50 -9.39
C GLN A 375 -26.72 5.91 -10.79
N LEU A 376 -25.92 4.89 -11.11
CA LEU A 376 -26.00 4.20 -12.41
C LEU A 376 -27.33 3.44 -12.58
N ILE A 377 -27.81 2.75 -11.54
CA ILE A 377 -29.14 2.10 -11.55
C ILE A 377 -30.24 3.14 -11.77
N GLU A 378 -30.17 4.24 -11.03
CA GLU A 378 -31.15 5.33 -11.12
C GLU A 378 -31.18 5.97 -12.50
N LEU A 379 -30.03 6.36 -13.03
CA LEU A 379 -29.90 6.95 -14.36
C LEU A 379 -30.39 6.01 -15.46
N ALA A 380 -30.07 4.71 -15.37
CA ALA A 380 -30.55 3.72 -16.33
C ALA A 380 -32.08 3.58 -16.31
N LEU A 381 -32.68 3.45 -15.14
CA LEU A 381 -34.12 3.18 -15.00
C LEU A 381 -34.99 4.42 -15.28
N ARG A 382 -34.59 5.59 -14.76
CA ARG A 382 -35.33 6.84 -14.96
C ARG A 382 -35.26 7.29 -16.41
N THR A 383 -34.05 7.36 -16.99
CA THR A 383 -33.89 7.80 -18.39
C THR A 383 -34.64 6.90 -19.36
N ALA A 384 -34.59 5.57 -19.17
CA ALA A 384 -35.35 4.64 -19.99
C ALA A 384 -36.86 4.85 -19.88
N ASN A 385 -37.37 5.10 -18.67
CA ASN A 385 -38.80 5.35 -18.45
C ASN A 385 -39.27 6.68 -19.02
N ASP A 386 -38.48 7.74 -18.85
CA ASP A 386 -38.80 9.09 -19.29
C ASP A 386 -38.76 9.20 -20.82
N MET A 387 -37.81 8.50 -21.45
CA MET A 387 -37.62 8.52 -22.91
C MET A 387 -38.38 7.41 -23.65
N GLY A 388 -39.01 6.47 -22.93
CA GLY A 388 -39.62 5.28 -23.52
C GLY A 388 -38.61 4.36 -24.23
N ALA A 389 -37.34 4.40 -23.81
CA ALA A 389 -36.25 3.61 -24.38
C ALA A 389 -36.07 2.28 -23.62
N PRO A 390 -35.50 1.25 -24.25
CA PRO A 390 -35.12 0.02 -23.54
C PRO A 390 -34.05 0.30 -22.48
N VAL A 391 -34.17 -0.35 -21.32
CA VAL A 391 -33.13 -0.27 -20.28
C VAL A 391 -31.85 -0.97 -20.77
N PRO A 392 -30.66 -0.37 -20.60
CA PRO A 392 -29.39 -1.01 -20.97
C PRO A 392 -29.08 -2.23 -20.12
N SER A 393 -28.32 -3.19 -20.67
CA SER A 393 -27.77 -4.28 -19.87
C SER A 393 -26.72 -3.75 -18.88
N PHE A 394 -26.71 -4.25 -17.65
CA PHE A 394 -25.84 -3.77 -16.59
C PHE A 394 -24.79 -4.82 -16.21
N HIS A 395 -23.55 -4.60 -16.62
CA HIS A 395 -22.40 -5.44 -16.32
C HIS A 395 -21.63 -4.82 -15.15
N PHE A 396 -21.57 -5.52 -14.02
CA PHE A 396 -20.83 -5.06 -12.84
C PHE A 396 -19.58 -5.89 -12.62
N ILE A 397 -18.42 -5.23 -12.52
CA ILE A 397 -17.17 -5.90 -12.18
C ILE A 397 -17.05 -5.89 -10.66
N SER A 398 -17.25 -7.07 -10.08
CA SER A 398 -17.09 -7.35 -8.66
C SER A 398 -15.74 -8.03 -8.36
N SER A 399 -15.67 -8.89 -7.36
CA SER A 399 -14.48 -9.65 -6.98
C SER A 399 -14.86 -11.03 -6.45
N ALA A 400 -14.04 -12.04 -6.75
CA ALA A 400 -14.17 -13.39 -6.20
C ALA A 400 -14.08 -13.44 -4.66
N GLY A 401 -13.56 -12.38 -4.00
CA GLY A 401 -13.51 -12.31 -2.54
C GLY A 401 -14.85 -11.99 -1.85
N VAL A 402 -15.90 -11.67 -2.60
CA VAL A 402 -17.24 -11.36 -2.05
C VAL A 402 -17.92 -12.63 -1.52
N GLY A 403 -18.67 -12.49 -0.42
CA GLY A 403 -19.52 -13.55 0.13
C GLY A 403 -18.77 -14.67 0.87
N GLY A 404 -17.46 -14.50 1.14
CA GLY A 404 -16.66 -15.56 1.78
C GLY A 404 -16.58 -16.86 0.97
N LEU A 405 -16.93 -16.80 -0.32
CA LEU A 405 -16.98 -17.96 -1.22
C LEU A 405 -15.58 -18.54 -1.50
N ALA A 406 -14.51 -17.80 -1.17
CA ALA A 406 -13.11 -18.16 -1.40
C ALA A 406 -12.60 -19.40 -0.65
N ILE A 407 -13.40 -20.02 0.22
CA ILE A 407 -13.00 -21.20 1.01
C ILE A 407 -13.33 -22.52 0.27
N ALA A 408 -14.20 -22.48 -0.74
CA ALA A 408 -14.54 -23.67 -1.54
C ALA A 408 -13.71 -23.73 -2.83
N PRO A 409 -13.26 -24.92 -3.27
CA PRO A 409 -12.57 -25.11 -4.56
C PRO A 409 -13.48 -24.87 -5.77
N GLU A 410 -14.80 -24.82 -5.55
CA GLU A 410 -15.81 -24.46 -6.56
C GLU A 410 -16.29 -23.03 -6.31
N PHE A 411 -16.36 -22.22 -7.38
CA PHE A 411 -16.93 -20.86 -7.37
C PHE A 411 -18.32 -20.89 -7.99
N PRO A 412 -19.38 -21.25 -7.25
CA PRO A 412 -20.73 -21.33 -7.80
C PRO A 412 -21.26 -19.96 -8.20
N GLU A 413 -21.97 -19.91 -9.33
CA GLU A 413 -22.76 -18.76 -9.75
C GLU A 413 -24.02 -18.66 -8.88
N MET A 414 -23.87 -18.07 -7.70
CA MET A 414 -24.96 -17.90 -6.73
C MET A 414 -25.07 -16.48 -6.16
N SER A 415 -26.24 -16.18 -5.59
CA SER A 415 -26.50 -14.94 -4.86
C SER A 415 -25.58 -14.83 -3.64
N VAL A 416 -25.02 -13.64 -3.44
CA VAL A 416 -24.21 -13.34 -2.26
C VAL A 416 -25.05 -12.85 -1.08
N VAL A 417 -26.32 -12.48 -1.28
CA VAL A 417 -27.20 -11.95 -0.22
C VAL A 417 -27.16 -12.77 1.08
N PRO A 418 -27.17 -14.12 1.07
CA PRO A 418 -27.10 -14.93 2.29
C PRO A 418 -25.77 -14.85 3.06
N TYR A 419 -24.73 -14.24 2.49
CA TYR A 419 -23.35 -14.24 2.98
C TYR A 419 -22.83 -12.81 3.23
N PRO A 420 -23.36 -12.09 4.24
CA PRO A 420 -22.90 -10.76 4.56
C PRO A 420 -21.43 -10.75 5.02
N PRO A 421 -20.70 -9.65 4.77
CA PRO A 421 -19.34 -9.49 5.28
C PRO A 421 -19.31 -9.46 6.82
N ALA A 422 -18.17 -9.85 7.40
CA ALA A 422 -18.02 -9.99 8.85
C ALA A 422 -18.41 -8.70 9.60
N ALA A 423 -19.12 -8.88 10.73
CA ALA A 423 -19.72 -7.76 11.47
C ALA A 423 -18.72 -6.84 12.17
N GLU A 424 -17.54 -7.34 12.57
CA GLU A 424 -16.66 -6.61 13.49
C GLU A 424 -15.55 -5.79 12.83
N GLU A 425 -15.19 -6.03 11.56
CA GLU A 425 -14.24 -5.18 10.80
C GLU A 425 -14.13 -5.70 9.35
N PRO A 426 -15.13 -5.49 8.49
CA PRO A 426 -15.08 -6.04 7.14
C PRO A 426 -14.03 -5.30 6.30
N ASN A 427 -13.33 -6.03 5.42
CA ASN A 427 -12.55 -5.40 4.36
C ASN A 427 -13.45 -4.44 3.58
N GLY A 428 -13.21 -3.13 3.71
CA GLY A 428 -14.14 -2.10 3.23
C GLY A 428 -14.43 -2.19 1.74
N TYR A 429 -13.43 -2.60 0.95
CA TYR A 429 -13.58 -2.81 -0.48
C TYR A 429 -14.51 -4.00 -0.79
N ILE A 430 -14.31 -5.14 -0.12
CA ILE A 430 -15.16 -6.33 -0.28
C ILE A 430 -16.59 -6.06 0.18
N ALA A 431 -16.77 -5.35 1.30
CA ALA A 431 -18.09 -4.94 1.77
C ALA A 431 -18.81 -4.01 0.76
N ALA A 432 -18.10 -3.06 0.15
CA ALA A 432 -18.68 -2.20 -0.88
C ALA A 432 -19.10 -2.97 -2.15
N LYS A 433 -18.31 -3.96 -2.57
CA LYS A 433 -18.68 -4.86 -3.67
C LYS A 433 -19.89 -5.72 -3.32
N TYR A 434 -19.92 -6.31 -2.12
CA TYR A 434 -21.08 -7.05 -1.60
C TYR A 434 -22.36 -6.22 -1.66
N VAL A 435 -22.35 -5.00 -1.12
CA VAL A 435 -23.54 -4.13 -1.12
C VAL A 435 -23.98 -3.80 -2.55
N SER A 436 -23.04 -3.52 -3.45
CA SER A 436 -23.34 -3.24 -4.86
C SER A 436 -23.98 -4.43 -5.57
N GLU A 437 -23.50 -5.65 -5.31
CA GLU A 437 -24.12 -6.88 -5.84
C GLU A 437 -25.56 -7.05 -5.32
N CYS A 438 -25.78 -6.88 -4.01
CA CYS A 438 -27.12 -6.96 -3.43
C CYS A 438 -28.08 -5.91 -4.01
N LEU A 439 -27.60 -4.69 -4.26
CA LEU A 439 -28.39 -3.64 -4.90
C LEU A 439 -28.76 -4.01 -6.34
N LEU A 440 -27.82 -4.51 -7.12
CA LEU A 440 -28.06 -4.92 -8.50
C LEU A 440 -28.96 -6.14 -8.60
N GLU A 441 -28.80 -7.13 -7.71
CA GLU A 441 -29.70 -8.28 -7.62
C GLU A 441 -31.13 -7.84 -7.28
N SER A 442 -31.27 -6.90 -6.34
CA SER A 442 -32.56 -6.29 -5.98
C SER A 442 -33.17 -5.52 -7.15
N ALA A 443 -32.37 -4.73 -7.88
CA ALA A 443 -32.82 -3.99 -9.06
C ALA A 443 -33.27 -4.94 -10.19
N SER A 444 -32.53 -6.03 -10.40
CA SER A 444 -32.89 -7.03 -11.40
C SER A 444 -34.20 -7.71 -11.06
N ARG A 445 -34.33 -8.22 -9.82
CA ARG A 445 -35.51 -8.96 -9.36
C ARG A 445 -36.76 -8.09 -9.25
N ARG A 446 -36.63 -6.85 -8.78
CA ARG A 446 -37.78 -5.97 -8.46
C ARG A 446 -38.13 -4.98 -9.57
N LEU A 447 -37.14 -4.52 -10.31
CA LEU A 447 -37.29 -3.41 -11.27
C LEU A 447 -37.04 -3.86 -12.72
N GLY A 448 -36.65 -5.12 -12.96
CA GLY A 448 -36.45 -5.66 -14.31
C GLY A 448 -35.16 -5.21 -14.99
N LEU A 449 -34.18 -4.69 -14.24
CA LEU A 449 -32.87 -4.33 -14.77
C LEU A 449 -32.10 -5.60 -15.20
N PRO A 450 -31.64 -5.74 -16.46
CA PRO A 450 -30.80 -6.87 -16.86
C PRO A 450 -29.42 -6.71 -16.22
N VAL A 451 -29.01 -7.66 -15.39
CA VAL A 451 -27.76 -7.58 -14.63
C VAL A 451 -26.88 -8.79 -14.90
N THR A 452 -25.58 -8.55 -15.12
CA THR A 452 -24.53 -9.56 -15.13
C THR A 452 -23.43 -9.15 -14.17
N ILE A 453 -23.08 -10.01 -13.22
CA ILE A 453 -22.03 -9.76 -12.23
C ILE A 453 -20.81 -10.59 -12.59
N HIS A 454 -19.69 -9.92 -12.83
CA HIS A 454 -18.39 -10.53 -13.12
C HIS A 454 -17.58 -10.57 -11.84
N ARG A 455 -17.21 -11.75 -11.34
CA ARG A 455 -16.39 -11.90 -10.11
C ARG A 455 -14.98 -12.40 -10.46
N PRO A 456 -14.11 -11.58 -11.09
CA PRO A 456 -12.75 -12.01 -11.36
C PRO A 456 -12.00 -12.28 -10.05
N SER A 457 -11.13 -13.29 -10.11
CA SER A 457 -10.10 -13.58 -9.10
C SER A 457 -8.94 -12.56 -9.25
N ASN A 458 -7.70 -12.98 -9.05
CA ASN A 458 -6.56 -12.05 -9.18
C ASN A 458 -6.23 -11.82 -10.65
N ILE A 459 -6.44 -10.58 -11.10
CA ILE A 459 -6.17 -10.17 -12.48
C ILE A 459 -4.68 -9.86 -12.63
N SER A 460 -4.01 -10.57 -13.53
CA SER A 460 -2.58 -10.47 -13.78
C SER A 460 -2.27 -10.01 -15.20
N GLY A 461 -1.10 -9.39 -15.39
CA GLY A 461 -0.63 -9.00 -16.72
C GLY A 461 0.42 -7.89 -16.69
N PRO A 462 0.92 -7.48 -17.87
CA PRO A 462 1.86 -6.37 -17.98
C PRO A 462 1.21 -5.06 -17.49
N GLY A 463 1.87 -4.34 -16.57
CA GLY A 463 1.38 -3.04 -16.08
C GLY A 463 0.48 -3.09 -14.82
N VAL A 464 0.36 -4.25 -14.17
CA VAL A 464 -0.14 -4.33 -12.78
C VAL A 464 0.74 -3.44 -11.89
N GLN A 465 0.13 -2.69 -10.98
CA GLN A 465 0.87 -1.82 -10.06
C GLN A 465 1.64 -2.65 -9.02
N ASP A 466 2.82 -2.16 -8.61
CA ASP A 466 3.72 -2.78 -7.62
C ASP A 466 3.12 -2.96 -6.21
N ARG A 467 1.86 -2.58 -5.99
CA ARG A 467 1.17 -2.65 -4.70
C ARG A 467 0.37 -3.95 -4.47
N ASP A 468 0.28 -4.81 -5.47
CA ASP A 468 -0.35 -6.12 -5.31
C ASP A 468 0.68 -7.12 -4.76
N ILE A 469 0.39 -7.69 -3.58
CA ILE A 469 1.25 -8.67 -2.89
C ILE A 469 1.45 -9.93 -3.74
N VAL A 470 0.41 -10.37 -4.44
CA VAL A 470 0.44 -11.58 -5.26
C VAL A 470 1.25 -11.34 -6.52
N HIS A 471 1.09 -10.16 -7.13
CA HIS A 471 1.96 -9.77 -8.24
C HIS A 471 3.43 -9.60 -7.82
N SER A 472 3.67 -9.09 -6.61
CA SER A 472 5.02 -8.98 -6.05
C SER A 472 5.64 -10.36 -5.86
N ILE A 473 4.90 -11.31 -5.26
CA ILE A 473 5.35 -12.71 -5.12
C ILE A 473 5.69 -13.28 -6.50
N TRP A 474 4.81 -13.13 -7.49
CA TRP A 474 5.04 -13.61 -8.86
C TRP A 474 6.30 -12.99 -9.48
N ARG A 475 6.39 -11.66 -9.51
CA ARG A 475 7.50 -10.91 -10.10
C ARG A 475 8.84 -11.29 -9.47
N TRP A 476 8.89 -11.40 -8.14
CA TRP A 476 10.10 -11.81 -7.44
C TRP A 476 10.41 -13.29 -7.67
N SER A 477 9.40 -14.15 -7.76
CA SER A 477 9.60 -15.55 -8.06
C SER A 477 10.21 -15.77 -9.45
N GLU A 478 9.73 -15.01 -10.44
CA GLU A 478 10.29 -15.01 -11.80
C GLU A 478 11.73 -14.49 -11.81
N ARG A 479 11.98 -13.34 -11.16
CA ARG A 479 13.32 -12.72 -11.09
C ARG A 479 14.35 -13.59 -10.37
N MET A 480 13.95 -14.25 -9.29
CA MET A 480 14.84 -15.09 -8.48
C MET A 480 14.90 -16.53 -8.98
N ARG A 481 14.03 -16.92 -9.93
CA ARG A 481 13.81 -18.32 -10.35
C ARG A 481 13.55 -19.26 -9.17
N ALA A 482 12.82 -18.76 -8.18
CA ALA A 482 12.49 -19.47 -6.95
C ALA A 482 11.15 -18.99 -6.41
N ALA A 483 10.24 -19.90 -6.08
CA ALA A 483 8.97 -19.55 -5.45
C ALA A 483 9.09 -19.69 -3.91
N PRO A 484 8.44 -18.83 -3.12
CA PRO A 484 8.34 -19.04 -1.69
C PRO A 484 7.62 -20.36 -1.42
N ASP A 485 8.14 -21.14 -0.47
CA ASP A 485 7.47 -22.35 0.01
C ASP A 485 6.31 -21.96 0.94
N LEU A 486 5.20 -21.57 0.31
CA LEU A 486 4.00 -21.14 1.01
C LEU A 486 3.38 -22.30 1.80
N VAL A 487 3.56 -23.55 1.35
CA VAL A 487 3.04 -24.74 2.03
C VAL A 487 3.78 -24.97 3.34
N ALA A 488 5.11 -24.88 3.34
CA ALA A 488 5.90 -24.91 4.57
C ALA A 488 5.57 -23.75 5.51
N ALA A 489 5.14 -22.60 4.97
CA ALA A 489 4.64 -21.46 5.75
C ALA A 489 3.18 -21.61 6.24
N GLY A 490 2.54 -22.76 5.97
CA GLY A 490 1.19 -23.08 6.45
C GLY A 490 0.05 -22.61 5.54
N ALA A 491 0.34 -22.15 4.32
CA ALA A 491 -0.71 -21.81 3.35
C ALA A 491 -1.40 -23.07 2.82
N THR A 492 -2.73 -23.02 2.72
CA THR A 492 -3.58 -24.06 2.13
C THR A 492 -4.49 -23.46 1.05
N GLY A 493 -4.86 -24.26 0.05
CA GLY A 493 -5.73 -23.83 -1.05
C GLY A 493 -5.00 -23.64 -2.38
N ALA A 494 -5.67 -22.96 -3.31
CA ALA A 494 -5.16 -22.66 -4.66
C ALA A 494 -5.17 -21.15 -4.92
N PHE A 495 -4.20 -20.69 -5.72
CA PHE A 495 -4.18 -19.33 -6.26
C PHE A 495 -4.57 -19.39 -7.73
N ASP A 496 -5.58 -18.60 -8.10
CA ASP A 496 -5.95 -18.41 -9.50
C ASP A 496 -5.41 -17.07 -10.01
N PHE A 497 -4.85 -17.10 -11.22
CA PHE A 497 -4.30 -15.95 -11.92
C PHE A 497 -4.98 -15.84 -13.28
N VAL A 498 -5.86 -14.86 -13.42
CA VAL A 498 -6.56 -14.62 -14.68
C VAL A 498 -5.86 -13.50 -15.43
N GLY A 499 -5.45 -13.76 -16.66
CA GLY A 499 -4.85 -12.73 -17.50
C GLY A 499 -5.83 -11.58 -17.77
N VAL A 500 -5.37 -10.33 -17.69
CA VAL A 500 -6.20 -9.13 -17.90
C VAL A 500 -6.90 -9.15 -19.25
N ASN A 501 -6.23 -9.65 -20.30
CA ASN A 501 -6.82 -9.82 -21.63
C ASN A 501 -7.98 -10.84 -21.61
N THR A 502 -7.81 -11.99 -20.97
CA THR A 502 -8.84 -13.02 -20.84
C THR A 502 -10.04 -12.49 -20.06
N CYS A 503 -9.79 -11.78 -18.96
CA CYS A 503 -10.84 -11.17 -18.15
C CYS A 503 -11.63 -10.12 -18.95
N ALA A 504 -10.94 -9.20 -19.63
CA ALA A 504 -11.59 -8.19 -20.46
C ALA A 504 -12.37 -8.81 -21.65
N ALA A 505 -11.81 -9.83 -22.29
CA ALA A 505 -12.49 -10.55 -23.36
C ALA A 505 -13.79 -11.20 -22.85
N GLY A 506 -13.77 -11.86 -21.69
CA GLY A 506 -14.97 -12.46 -21.09
C GLY A 506 -16.05 -11.43 -20.74
N ILE A 507 -15.64 -10.23 -20.29
CA ILE A 507 -16.57 -9.13 -19.98
C ILE A 507 -17.23 -8.57 -21.25
N VAL A 508 -16.47 -8.48 -22.36
CA VAL A 508 -16.93 -7.90 -23.63
C VAL A 508 -17.61 -8.91 -24.56
N ALA A 509 -17.34 -10.21 -24.41
CA ALA A 509 -17.84 -11.27 -25.30
C ALA A 509 -19.34 -11.57 -25.17
N ILE A 510 -20.07 -10.84 -24.32
CA ILE A 510 -21.50 -11.08 -24.07
C ILE A 510 -22.31 -10.10 -24.94
N PRO A 511 -23.06 -10.59 -25.95
CA PRO A 511 -23.94 -9.75 -26.77
C PRO A 511 -25.20 -9.32 -26.02
#